data_AF-A0A945ZHB1-F1
#
_entry.id   AF-A0A945ZHB1-F1
#
_cell.length_a   1.000
_cell.length_b   1.000
_cell.length_c   1.000
_cell.angle_alpha   90.00
_cell.angle_beta   90.00
_cell.angle_gamma   90.00
#
_symmetry.space_group_name_H-M   'P 1'
#
loop_
_entity.id
_entity.type
_entity.pdbx_description
1 polymer ?
#
loop_
_entity_poly.entity_id
_entity_poly.type
_entity_poly.pdbx_seq_one_letter_code
_entity_poly.pdbx_strand_id
1 'polypeptide(L)'
;MTWTVTIAGQTFSNASVEGNAYADEATGFPAILAAVAEEGSFLKGYGATSTTSLSIATGAKSFTLDQSPSWSVGAILRAESAGDPAKYMVGAIASLAGTALDLTVTLTGGSGSVSDWVISYPSTVSIALSGTATGAIDMTGYAISNPVLDAATGQVTDLDIEARGNTGATLTIAAANYDVQSCTMDQDTTLDFDPTASGNVRTILLLVSQDGTGGRTPTINFNSLATNITEMNTVPTWTGQAASTLTRVAAEVETGKMRIWYEEVA
;
A
#
# COMPACT_ATOMS: atom_id res chain seq x y z
N MET A 1 53.22 29.02 -14.04
CA MET A 1 52.46 28.58 -12.85
C MET A 1 52.58 27.07 -12.83
N THR A 2 53.02 26.50 -11.72
CA THR A 2 53.13 25.06 -11.53
C THR A 2 51.77 24.51 -11.07
N TRP A 3 51.29 23.46 -11.73
CA TRP A 3 50.08 22.75 -11.37
C TRP A 3 50.38 21.29 -11.05
N THR A 4 49.54 20.73 -10.19
CA THR A 4 49.52 19.31 -9.84
C THR A 4 48.06 18.89 -9.64
N VAL A 5 47.66 17.76 -10.21
CA VAL A 5 46.31 17.18 -10.04
C VAL A 5 46.45 15.69 -9.80
N THR A 6 45.62 15.13 -8.93
CA THR A 6 45.57 13.67 -8.72
C THR A 6 44.25 13.13 -9.24
N ILE A 7 44.30 12.11 -10.10
CA ILE A 7 43.17 11.46 -10.77
C ILE A 7 43.43 9.95 -10.70
N ALA A 8 42.46 9.14 -10.28
CA ALA A 8 42.60 7.68 -10.10
C ALA A 8 43.81 7.28 -9.25
N GLY A 9 44.13 8.08 -8.21
CA GLY A 9 45.29 7.86 -7.36
C GLY A 9 46.66 8.16 -8.00
N GLN A 10 46.70 8.62 -9.25
CA GLN A 10 47.92 9.05 -9.93
C GLN A 10 48.05 10.58 -9.94
N THR A 11 49.24 11.10 -9.61
CA THR A 11 49.51 12.55 -9.62
C THR A 11 50.14 12.96 -10.94
N PHE A 12 49.47 13.86 -11.66
CA PHE A 12 49.94 14.52 -12.86
C PHE A 12 50.36 15.95 -12.56
N SER A 13 51.33 16.47 -13.31
CA SER A 13 51.82 17.83 -13.15
C SER A 13 52.21 18.44 -14.49
N ASN A 14 52.72 19.67 -14.48
CA ASN A 14 53.41 20.27 -15.62
C ASN A 14 54.33 19.29 -16.37
N ALA A 15 55.10 18.49 -15.65
CA ALA A 15 56.04 17.53 -16.24
C ALA A 15 55.36 16.42 -17.09
N SER A 16 54.09 16.12 -16.83
CA SER A 16 53.30 15.11 -17.56
C SER A 16 52.88 15.57 -18.97
N VAL A 17 52.96 16.87 -19.26
CA VAL A 17 52.49 17.44 -20.54
C VAL A 17 53.55 18.29 -21.25
N GLU A 18 54.72 18.45 -20.65
CA GLU A 18 55.81 19.27 -21.20
C GLU A 18 56.75 18.45 -22.11
N GLY A 19 57.28 19.11 -23.15
CA GLY A 19 58.24 18.50 -24.07
C GLY A 19 57.67 17.26 -24.76
N ASN A 20 58.43 16.15 -24.75
CA ASN A 20 57.99 14.87 -25.30
C ASN A 20 57.26 13.97 -24.28
N ALA A 21 57.21 14.37 -23.00
CA ALA A 21 56.57 13.57 -21.95
C ALA A 21 55.06 13.40 -22.18
N TYR A 22 54.42 14.32 -22.91
CA TYR A 22 52.99 14.23 -23.23
C TYR A 22 52.62 12.93 -23.99
N ALA A 23 53.56 12.34 -24.74
CA ALA A 23 53.32 11.14 -25.55
C ALA A 23 53.59 9.83 -24.79
N ASP A 24 54.11 9.92 -23.56
CA ASP A 24 54.39 8.75 -22.73
C ASP A 24 53.08 8.08 -22.30
N GLU A 25 52.92 6.79 -22.58
CA GLU A 25 51.67 6.08 -22.26
C GLU A 25 51.46 5.84 -20.77
N ALA A 26 52.52 5.88 -19.96
CA ALA A 26 52.45 5.60 -18.52
C ALA A 26 52.29 6.87 -17.67
N THR A 27 52.74 8.03 -18.16
CA THR A 27 52.80 9.27 -17.37
C THR A 27 52.31 10.52 -18.11
N GLY A 28 52.12 10.43 -19.43
CA GLY A 28 51.75 11.52 -20.32
C GLY A 28 50.24 11.72 -20.49
N PHE A 29 49.84 12.37 -21.58
CA PHE A 29 48.44 12.64 -21.89
C PHE A 29 47.57 11.37 -22.04
N PRO A 30 48.04 10.25 -22.63
CA PRO A 30 47.29 9.01 -22.64
C PRO A 30 47.00 8.46 -21.24
N ALA A 31 47.97 8.54 -20.32
CA ALA A 31 47.79 8.14 -18.93
C ALA A 31 46.78 9.03 -18.20
N ILE A 32 46.80 10.34 -18.45
CA ILE A 32 45.79 11.29 -17.93
C ILE A 32 44.40 10.92 -18.44
N LEU A 33 44.24 10.65 -19.75
CA LEU A 33 42.98 10.21 -20.34
C LEU A 33 42.50 8.89 -19.74
N ALA A 34 43.40 7.93 -19.54
CA ALA A 34 43.09 6.64 -18.91
C ALA A 34 42.64 6.82 -17.46
N ALA A 35 43.35 7.63 -16.67
CA ALA A 35 42.98 7.94 -15.28
C ALA A 35 41.63 8.66 -15.20
N VAL A 36 41.34 9.59 -16.12
CA VAL A 36 40.02 10.24 -16.21
C VAL A 36 38.93 9.24 -16.57
N ALA A 37 39.20 8.32 -17.50
CA ALA A 37 38.26 7.26 -17.88
C ALA A 37 38.03 6.25 -16.75
N GLU A 38 39.06 5.96 -15.96
CA GLU A 38 38.99 5.12 -14.76
C GLU A 38 38.15 5.78 -13.69
N GLU A 39 38.41 7.06 -13.37
CA GLU A 39 37.55 7.82 -12.45
C GLU A 39 36.12 7.80 -12.94
N GLY A 40 35.86 8.13 -14.22
CA GLY A 40 34.54 8.11 -14.85
C GLY A 40 33.84 6.75 -14.88
N SER A 41 34.56 5.65 -14.60
CA SER A 41 33.96 4.31 -14.52
C SER A 41 32.93 4.18 -13.41
N PHE A 42 32.99 5.03 -12.36
CA PHE A 42 31.97 5.09 -11.32
C PHE A 42 30.56 5.34 -11.87
N LEU A 43 30.45 6.07 -12.99
CA LEU A 43 29.18 6.36 -13.66
C LEU A 43 28.57 5.10 -14.31
N LYS A 44 29.39 4.09 -14.64
CA LYS A 44 28.89 2.80 -15.18
C LYS A 44 28.03 2.04 -14.17
N GLY A 45 28.18 2.31 -12.87
CA GLY A 45 27.39 1.70 -11.81
C GLY A 45 26.03 2.38 -11.56
N TYR A 46 25.79 3.55 -12.15
CA TYR A 46 24.57 4.32 -11.88
C TYR A 46 23.37 3.94 -12.76
N GLY A 47 23.63 3.43 -13.97
CA GLY A 47 22.60 2.97 -14.90
C GLY A 47 23.19 2.13 -16.02
N ALA A 48 22.38 1.40 -16.77
CA ALA A 48 22.72 0.75 -18.04
C ALA A 48 21.52 0.82 -18.98
N THR A 49 21.72 0.61 -20.27
CA THR A 49 20.62 0.49 -21.23
C THR A 49 20.52 -0.92 -21.80
N SER A 50 19.33 -1.29 -22.30
CA SER A 50 19.12 -2.59 -22.95
C SER A 50 18.09 -2.47 -24.07
N THR A 51 18.41 -3.07 -25.22
CA THR A 51 17.49 -3.16 -26.37
C THR A 51 16.76 -4.50 -26.44
N THR A 52 16.93 -5.38 -25.45
CA THR A 52 16.21 -6.66 -25.38
C THR A 52 14.71 -6.41 -25.35
N SER A 53 13.98 -6.94 -26.35
CA SER A 53 12.52 -6.84 -26.40
C SER A 53 11.89 -7.78 -25.37
N LEU A 54 11.25 -7.21 -24.37
CA LEU A 54 10.63 -7.95 -23.27
C LEU A 54 9.19 -7.48 -23.06
N SER A 55 8.30 -8.44 -22.87
CA SER A 55 6.95 -8.15 -22.37
C SER A 55 6.98 -7.84 -20.88
N ILE A 56 6.31 -6.77 -20.49
CA ILE A 56 6.15 -6.35 -19.09
C ILE A 56 5.31 -7.40 -18.36
N ALA A 57 5.94 -8.11 -17.44
CA ALA A 57 5.30 -9.12 -16.59
C ALA A 57 6.19 -9.44 -15.38
N THR A 58 5.58 -9.95 -14.31
CA THR A 58 6.31 -10.47 -13.15
C THR A 58 7.09 -11.76 -13.49
N GLY A 59 7.95 -12.19 -12.58
CA GLY A 59 8.80 -13.37 -12.72
C GLY A 59 10.16 -13.07 -13.36
N ALA A 60 10.85 -14.11 -13.83
CA ALA A 60 12.18 -13.98 -14.40
C ALA A 60 12.17 -13.17 -15.71
N LYS A 61 13.15 -12.27 -15.87
CA LYS A 61 13.39 -11.46 -17.08
C LYS A 61 14.89 -11.32 -17.29
N SER A 62 15.36 -11.64 -18.49
CA SER A 62 16.77 -11.58 -18.87
C SER A 62 17.02 -10.42 -19.83
N PHE A 63 17.97 -9.56 -19.49
CA PHE A 63 18.38 -8.40 -20.26
C PHE A 63 19.81 -8.60 -20.77
N THR A 64 20.08 -8.04 -21.95
CA THR A 64 21.44 -7.86 -22.45
C THR A 64 21.75 -6.37 -22.40
N LEU A 65 22.64 -6.00 -21.49
CA LEU A 65 23.03 -4.62 -21.24
C LEU A 65 24.03 -4.10 -22.29
N ASP A 66 24.03 -2.80 -22.50
CA ASP A 66 25.02 -2.08 -23.32
C ASP A 66 26.41 -1.98 -22.65
N GLN A 67 26.45 -2.16 -21.33
CA GLN A 67 27.66 -2.12 -20.53
C GLN A 67 27.63 -3.13 -19.39
N SER A 68 28.79 -3.34 -18.75
CA SER A 68 28.94 -4.23 -17.60
C SER A 68 28.95 -3.41 -16.30
N PRO A 69 27.78 -3.16 -15.67
CA PRO A 69 27.71 -2.44 -14.41
C PRO A 69 28.24 -3.30 -13.25
N SER A 70 28.64 -2.65 -12.16
CA SER A 70 29.11 -3.31 -10.93
C SER A 70 28.00 -3.48 -9.89
N TRP A 71 26.78 -3.83 -10.32
CA TRP A 71 25.67 -4.07 -9.40
C TRP A 71 25.84 -5.41 -8.65
N SER A 72 25.33 -5.48 -7.43
CA SER A 72 25.41 -6.68 -6.59
C SER A 72 24.16 -7.54 -6.74
N VAL A 73 24.32 -8.85 -6.86
CA VAL A 73 23.20 -9.82 -6.80
C VAL A 73 22.37 -9.57 -5.54
N GLY A 74 21.04 -9.62 -5.67
CA GLY A 74 20.09 -9.28 -4.61
C GLY A 74 19.73 -7.79 -4.52
N ALA A 75 20.47 -6.88 -5.17
CA ALA A 75 20.07 -5.49 -5.26
C ALA A 75 18.75 -5.35 -6.04
N ILE A 76 17.94 -4.34 -5.67
CA ILE A 76 16.71 -4.01 -6.40
C ILE A 76 17.05 -3.01 -7.50
N LEU A 77 16.66 -3.33 -8.74
CA LEU A 77 16.78 -2.45 -9.90
C LEU A 77 15.40 -2.16 -10.48
N ARG A 78 15.32 -1.03 -11.18
CA ARG A 78 14.19 -0.62 -12.01
C ARG A 78 14.65 -0.56 -13.46
N ALA A 79 13.99 -1.34 -14.32
CA ALA A 79 14.09 -1.25 -15.78
C ALA A 79 12.85 -0.49 -16.29
N GLU A 80 13.04 0.65 -16.93
CA GLU A 80 11.95 1.50 -17.45
C GLU A 80 12.15 1.83 -18.93
N SER A 81 11.06 2.03 -19.67
CA SER A 81 11.14 2.46 -21.07
C SER A 81 11.61 3.92 -21.16
N ALA A 82 12.57 4.19 -22.05
CA ALA A 82 13.04 5.54 -22.35
C ALA A 82 11.95 6.40 -23.00
N GLY A 83 11.11 5.81 -23.85
CA GLY A 83 10.02 6.51 -24.54
C GLY A 83 8.73 6.65 -23.71
N ASP A 84 8.50 5.80 -22.71
CA ASP A 84 7.29 5.80 -21.87
C ASP A 84 7.58 5.35 -20.43
N PRO A 85 7.96 6.26 -19.52
CA PRO A 85 8.35 5.91 -18.14
C PRO A 85 7.25 5.26 -17.29
N ALA A 86 5.99 5.23 -17.75
CA ALA A 86 4.92 4.48 -17.10
C ALA A 86 5.05 2.96 -17.32
N LYS A 87 5.86 2.54 -18.31
CA LYS A 87 6.20 1.15 -18.60
C LYS A 87 7.50 0.77 -17.92
N TYR A 88 7.42 -0.03 -16.86
CA TYR A 88 8.59 -0.43 -16.09
C TYR A 88 8.46 -1.81 -15.44
N MET A 89 9.60 -2.36 -15.04
CA MET A 89 9.74 -3.58 -14.26
C MET A 89 10.72 -3.32 -13.11
N VAL A 90 10.34 -3.68 -11.88
CA VAL A 90 11.20 -3.61 -10.69
C VAL A 90 11.38 -5.01 -10.13
N GLY A 91 12.63 -5.35 -9.82
CA GLY A 91 12.97 -6.69 -9.35
C GLY A 91 14.36 -6.76 -8.73
N ALA A 92 14.60 -7.87 -8.03
CA ALA A 92 15.91 -8.18 -7.48
C ALA A 92 16.80 -8.82 -8.57
N ILE A 93 18.08 -8.48 -8.56
CA ILE A 93 19.09 -9.14 -9.41
C ILE A 93 19.23 -10.59 -8.97
N ALA A 94 18.88 -11.52 -9.85
CA ALA A 94 19.09 -12.96 -9.65
C ALA A 94 20.52 -13.37 -10.05
N SER A 95 21.00 -12.84 -11.18
CA SER A 95 22.37 -13.02 -11.68
C SER A 95 22.81 -11.81 -12.49
N LEU A 96 24.11 -11.50 -12.42
CA LEU A 96 24.77 -10.53 -13.28
C LEU A 96 26.15 -11.07 -13.66
N ALA A 97 26.40 -11.23 -14.96
CA ALA A 97 27.68 -11.68 -15.49
C ALA A 97 28.03 -10.88 -16.76
N GLY A 98 28.97 -9.94 -16.63
CA GLY A 98 29.27 -9.00 -17.71
C GLY A 98 28.05 -8.16 -18.07
N THR A 99 27.53 -8.34 -19.29
CA THR A 99 26.32 -7.65 -19.79
C THR A 99 25.04 -8.47 -19.65
N ALA A 100 25.11 -9.72 -19.19
CA ALA A 100 23.93 -10.56 -18.99
C ALA A 100 23.35 -10.30 -17.59
N LEU A 101 22.14 -9.77 -17.53
CA LEU A 101 21.43 -9.45 -16.28
C LEU A 101 20.11 -10.24 -16.22
N ASP A 102 19.91 -10.97 -15.13
CA ASP A 102 18.62 -11.60 -14.82
C ASP A 102 17.97 -10.90 -13.63
N LEU A 103 16.73 -10.45 -13.81
CA LEU A 103 15.89 -9.88 -12.78
C LEU A 103 14.75 -10.83 -12.40
N THR A 104 14.51 -10.98 -11.11
CA THR A 104 13.25 -11.52 -10.59
C THR A 104 12.29 -10.35 -10.36
N VAL A 105 11.42 -10.10 -11.34
CA VAL A 105 10.49 -8.97 -11.33
C VAL A 105 9.30 -9.25 -10.41
N THR A 106 9.08 -8.36 -9.45
CA THR A 106 7.98 -8.44 -8.47
C THR A 106 6.96 -7.34 -8.66
N LEU A 107 7.32 -6.26 -9.36
CA LEU A 107 6.47 -5.11 -9.60
C LEU A 107 6.61 -4.65 -11.05
N THR A 108 5.49 -4.28 -11.65
CA THR A 108 5.42 -3.78 -13.03
C THR A 108 4.54 -2.55 -13.13
N GLY A 109 4.87 -1.65 -14.04
CA GLY A 109 3.98 -0.59 -14.51
C GLY A 109 3.71 -0.75 -16.00
N GLY A 110 2.47 -0.49 -16.42
CA GLY A 110 2.05 -0.63 -17.81
C GLY A 110 1.96 -2.08 -18.30
N SER A 111 1.87 -2.25 -19.62
CA SER A 111 1.75 -3.55 -20.30
C SER A 111 2.35 -3.50 -21.71
N GLY A 112 2.52 -4.67 -22.34
CA GLY A 112 3.05 -4.79 -23.70
C GLY A 112 4.55 -5.07 -23.75
N SER A 113 5.14 -5.03 -24.95
CA SER A 113 6.57 -5.27 -25.17
C SER A 113 7.34 -3.97 -25.35
N VAL A 114 8.51 -3.90 -24.73
CA VAL A 114 9.39 -2.72 -24.70
C VAL A 114 10.82 -3.17 -25.03
N SER A 115 11.56 -2.34 -25.75
CA SER A 115 12.93 -2.64 -26.24
C SER A 115 13.87 -1.42 -26.15
N ASP A 116 13.57 -0.47 -25.28
CA ASP A 116 14.33 0.77 -25.07
C ASP A 116 14.55 1.01 -23.57
N TRP A 117 15.08 0.01 -22.87
CA TRP A 117 15.18 0.00 -21.42
C TRP A 117 16.31 0.88 -20.90
N VAL A 118 16.02 1.70 -19.89
CA VAL A 118 16.97 2.33 -18.99
C VAL A 118 16.86 1.63 -17.64
N ILE A 119 17.98 1.11 -17.13
CA ILE A 119 18.04 0.25 -15.95
C ILE A 119 18.90 0.92 -14.90
N SER A 120 18.38 1.16 -13.71
CA SER A 120 19.10 1.85 -12.63
C SER A 120 18.57 1.46 -11.25
N TYR A 121 19.23 1.95 -10.20
CA TYR A 121 18.65 1.87 -8.86
C TYR A 121 17.35 2.69 -8.80
N PRO A 122 16.28 2.13 -8.21
CA PRO A 122 15.03 2.86 -8.10
C PRO A 122 15.21 4.14 -7.25
N SER A 123 14.88 5.30 -7.82
CA SER A 123 14.79 6.58 -7.09
C SER A 123 13.61 6.62 -6.12
N THR A 124 12.64 5.72 -6.33
CA THR A 124 11.45 5.50 -5.50
C THR A 124 11.16 4.00 -5.47
N VAL A 125 11.07 3.42 -4.28
CA VAL A 125 10.70 2.01 -4.10
C VAL A 125 9.23 1.94 -3.73
N SER A 126 8.42 1.33 -4.58
CA SER A 126 7.08 0.90 -4.20
C SER A 126 7.20 -0.48 -3.55
N ILE A 127 7.01 -0.56 -2.24
CA ILE A 127 6.96 -1.84 -1.52
C ILE A 127 5.57 -2.42 -1.72
N ALA A 128 5.47 -3.52 -2.44
CA ALA A 128 4.30 -4.37 -2.42
C ALA A 128 4.40 -5.31 -1.20
N LEU A 129 3.66 -5.03 -0.13
CA LEU A 129 3.52 -5.98 0.97
C LEU A 129 2.56 -7.10 0.54
N SER A 130 3.09 -8.31 0.34
CA SER A 130 2.29 -9.51 0.20
C SER A 130 2.29 -10.28 1.51
N GLY A 131 1.21 -10.17 2.30
CA GLY A 131 1.03 -10.87 3.57
C GLY A 131 0.76 -9.95 4.77
N THR A 132 0.93 -10.47 5.98
CA THR A 132 0.70 -9.74 7.24
C THR A 132 1.99 -9.08 7.72
N ALA A 133 2.02 -7.75 7.80
CA ALA A 133 3.09 -7.05 8.50
C ALA A 133 2.89 -7.19 10.02
N THR A 134 3.93 -7.61 10.74
CA THR A 134 3.91 -7.68 12.21
C THR A 134 4.84 -6.59 12.76
N GLY A 135 4.30 -5.63 13.51
CA GLY A 135 5.02 -4.46 14.03
C GLY A 135 4.48 -3.13 13.49
N ALA A 136 5.08 -2.01 13.92
CA ALA A 136 4.68 -0.67 13.48
C ALA A 136 5.19 -0.37 12.06
N ILE A 137 4.30 0.11 11.18
CA ILE A 137 4.65 0.70 9.89
C ILE A 137 4.44 2.21 10.02
N ASP A 138 5.50 3.00 9.85
CA ASP A 138 5.40 4.46 9.76
C ASP A 138 5.12 4.88 8.31
N MET A 139 3.96 5.49 8.07
CA MET A 139 3.52 5.96 6.76
C MET A 139 3.42 7.49 6.69
N THR A 140 4.04 8.21 7.64
CA THR A 140 3.97 9.67 7.72
C THR A 140 4.52 10.31 6.45
N GLY A 141 3.74 11.19 5.81
CA GLY A 141 4.16 11.95 4.64
C GLY A 141 4.00 11.26 3.28
N TYR A 142 3.49 10.02 3.23
CA TYR A 142 3.16 9.34 1.97
C TYR A 142 1.66 9.46 1.63
N ALA A 143 1.35 9.75 0.38
CA ALA A 143 -0.01 9.67 -0.14
C ALA A 143 -0.37 8.20 -0.38
N ILE A 144 -1.28 7.66 0.44
CA ILE A 144 -1.86 6.35 0.17
C ILE A 144 -2.86 6.55 -0.96
N SER A 145 -2.65 5.92 -2.12
CA SER A 145 -3.63 5.90 -3.20
C SER A 145 -4.60 4.76 -2.94
N ASN A 146 -5.86 5.11 -2.67
CA ASN A 146 -6.92 4.18 -2.27
C ASN A 146 -6.67 3.51 -0.88
N PRO A 147 -6.48 4.26 0.24
CA PRO A 147 -6.56 3.71 1.58
C PRO A 147 -7.91 3.03 1.80
N VAL A 148 -7.81 1.74 1.73
CA VAL A 148 -8.65 0.87 2.48
C VAL A 148 -8.17 0.98 3.91
N LEU A 149 -8.90 1.72 4.73
CA LEU A 149 -9.35 1.01 5.93
C LEU A 149 -10.71 0.33 5.70
N ASP A 150 -11.35 0.55 4.53
CA ASP A 150 -12.24 -0.40 3.81
C ASP A 150 -11.98 -0.33 2.27
N ALA A 151 -12.04 -1.49 1.57
CA ALA A 151 -11.49 -1.82 0.24
C ALA A 151 -11.77 -0.82 -0.91
N ALA A 152 -12.74 0.07 -0.74
CA ALA A 152 -13.41 0.76 -1.82
C ALA A 152 -13.16 2.27 -1.92
N THR A 153 -12.83 3.00 -0.85
CA THR A 153 -13.01 4.47 -0.84
C THR A 153 -11.77 5.30 -0.59
N GLY A 154 -10.67 4.71 -0.18
CA GLY A 154 -9.45 5.47 -0.15
C GLY A 154 -9.37 6.54 0.94
N GLN A 155 -9.98 6.32 2.10
CA GLN A 155 -10.01 7.28 3.19
C GLN A 155 -9.66 6.59 4.53
N VAL A 156 -8.93 7.28 5.41
CA VAL A 156 -8.88 6.92 6.82
C VAL A 156 -10.31 7.09 7.34
N THR A 157 -11.00 6.00 7.68
CA THR A 157 -12.32 6.09 8.29
C THR A 157 -12.17 6.87 9.59
N ASP A 158 -12.79 8.03 9.63
CA ASP A 158 -12.97 8.83 10.83
C ASP A 158 -13.43 7.93 11.99
N LEU A 159 -12.98 8.27 13.19
CA LEU A 159 -13.13 7.51 14.43
C LEU A 159 -14.60 7.08 14.69
N ASP A 160 -14.80 5.82 15.08
CA ASP A 160 -15.99 5.23 15.75
C ASP A 160 -17.24 4.82 14.92
N ILE A 161 -17.12 4.38 13.65
CA ILE A 161 -18.22 3.61 12.99
C ILE A 161 -17.74 2.25 12.48
N GLU A 162 -18.12 1.19 13.19
CA GLU A 162 -17.97 -0.18 12.73
C GLU A 162 -19.11 -0.51 11.74
N ALA A 163 -18.81 -0.45 10.44
CA ALA A 163 -19.75 -0.88 9.38
C ALA A 163 -19.77 -2.41 9.29
N ARG A 164 -20.88 -3.04 9.69
CA ARG A 164 -21.00 -4.51 9.80
C ARG A 164 -21.59 -5.21 8.58
N GLY A 165 -21.89 -4.47 7.52
CA GLY A 165 -22.49 -5.01 6.29
C GLY A 165 -23.93 -5.52 6.51
N ASN A 166 -24.35 -6.48 5.68
CA ASN A 166 -25.67 -7.11 5.76
C ASN A 166 -25.77 -8.08 6.94
N THR A 167 -26.85 -7.99 7.72
CA THR A 167 -27.00 -8.69 9.00
C THR A 167 -27.33 -10.18 8.89
N GLY A 168 -27.95 -10.62 7.79
CA GLY A 168 -28.56 -11.95 7.75
C GLY A 168 -29.59 -12.14 8.87
N ALA A 169 -29.78 -13.36 9.38
CA ALA A 169 -30.85 -13.66 10.33
C ALA A 169 -30.64 -13.13 11.77
N THR A 170 -29.39 -12.92 12.20
CA THR A 170 -29.08 -12.49 13.57
C THR A 170 -27.82 -11.65 13.60
N LEU A 171 -27.93 -10.50 14.25
CA LEU A 171 -26.84 -9.58 14.56
C LEU A 171 -26.61 -9.56 16.07
N THR A 172 -25.50 -10.15 16.53
CA THR A 172 -25.06 -10.03 17.93
C THR A 172 -24.29 -8.73 18.13
N ILE A 173 -24.65 -7.96 19.14
CA ILE A 173 -24.12 -6.64 19.49
C ILE A 173 -23.50 -6.73 20.88
N ALA A 174 -22.17 -6.83 20.96
CA ALA A 174 -21.46 -7.00 22.22
C ALA A 174 -21.21 -5.66 22.93
N ALA A 175 -21.35 -5.62 24.27
CA ALA A 175 -21.13 -4.39 25.05
C ALA A 175 -19.65 -3.97 25.24
N ALA A 176 -18.71 -4.71 24.65
CA ALA A 176 -17.31 -4.30 24.59
C ALA A 176 -17.04 -3.24 23.51
N ASN A 177 -17.98 -3.05 22.58
CA ASN A 177 -17.88 -2.09 21.49
C ASN A 177 -18.41 -0.75 22.01
N TYR A 178 -17.52 0.22 22.18
CA TYR A 178 -17.83 1.55 22.70
C TYR A 178 -18.32 2.52 21.60
N ASP A 179 -18.46 2.02 20.37
CA ASP A 179 -18.61 2.83 19.16
C ASP A 179 -20.01 2.71 18.55
N VAL A 180 -20.31 3.66 17.67
CA VAL A 180 -21.53 3.67 16.87
C VAL A 180 -21.43 2.53 15.86
N GLN A 181 -22.36 1.59 15.88
CA GLN A 181 -22.40 0.50 14.90
C GLN A 181 -23.35 0.86 13.75
N SER A 182 -23.07 0.38 12.54
CA SER A 182 -24.05 0.45 11.45
C SER A 182 -24.24 -0.89 10.75
N CYS A 183 -25.48 -1.19 10.36
CA CYS A 183 -25.83 -2.41 9.66
C CYS A 183 -27.00 -2.22 8.70
N THR A 184 -27.05 -3.02 7.64
CA THR A 184 -28.18 -3.09 6.71
C THR A 184 -28.97 -4.37 6.94
N MET A 185 -30.28 -4.27 7.17
CA MET A 185 -31.17 -5.42 7.24
C MET A 185 -31.60 -5.83 5.82
N ASP A 186 -31.18 -7.01 5.38
CA ASP A 186 -31.59 -7.65 4.11
C ASP A 186 -32.68 -8.71 4.28
N GLN A 187 -33.03 -9.00 5.52
CA GLN A 187 -34.11 -9.87 5.95
C GLN A 187 -34.57 -9.47 7.34
N ASP A 188 -35.66 -10.08 7.82
CA ASP A 188 -36.02 -9.98 9.22
C ASP A 188 -34.86 -10.50 10.07
N THR A 189 -34.42 -9.66 11.01
CA THR A 189 -33.14 -9.80 11.69
C THR A 189 -33.36 -9.76 13.19
N THR A 190 -32.75 -10.67 13.94
CA THR A 190 -32.66 -10.52 15.39
C THR A 190 -31.51 -9.60 15.75
N LEU A 191 -31.78 -8.46 16.41
CA LEU A 191 -30.77 -7.59 17.00
C LEU A 191 -30.59 -8.02 18.46
N ASP A 192 -29.53 -8.77 18.75
CA ASP A 192 -29.27 -9.32 20.07
C ASP A 192 -28.19 -8.55 20.81
N PHE A 193 -28.58 -7.79 21.83
CA PHE A 193 -27.68 -7.03 22.68
C PHE A 193 -27.12 -7.94 23.78
N ASP A 194 -25.85 -8.35 23.67
CA ASP A 194 -25.18 -9.30 24.56
C ASP A 194 -24.06 -8.62 25.38
N PRO A 195 -24.35 -8.08 26.58
CA PRO A 195 -23.33 -7.47 27.41
C PRO A 195 -22.45 -8.50 28.13
N THR A 196 -21.16 -8.45 27.87
CA THR A 196 -20.17 -9.37 28.48
C THR A 196 -19.57 -8.89 29.81
N ALA A 197 -19.92 -7.69 30.31
CA ALA A 197 -19.34 -7.14 31.54
C ALA A 197 -20.37 -6.61 32.55
N SER A 198 -20.24 -7.05 33.80
CA SER A 198 -21.09 -6.62 34.92
C SER A 198 -20.59 -5.31 35.54
N GLY A 199 -21.51 -4.47 36.02
CA GLY A 199 -21.21 -3.38 36.96
C GLY A 199 -21.26 -1.95 36.43
N ASN A 200 -21.52 -1.71 35.15
CA ASN A 200 -21.65 -0.34 34.62
C ASN A 200 -22.85 -0.21 33.66
N VAL A 201 -23.38 1.01 33.54
CA VAL A 201 -24.30 1.38 32.45
C VAL A 201 -23.48 1.61 31.17
N ARG A 202 -23.94 1.07 30.05
CA ARG A 202 -23.34 1.23 28.72
C ARG A 202 -24.37 1.79 27.77
N THR A 203 -24.01 2.80 27.00
CA THR A 203 -24.85 3.31 25.91
C THR A 203 -24.33 2.73 24.60
N ILE A 204 -25.20 2.06 23.86
CA ILE A 204 -24.93 1.48 22.54
C ILE A 204 -25.73 2.27 21.54
N LEU A 205 -25.08 2.72 20.46
CA LEU A 205 -25.75 3.40 19.35
C LEU A 205 -25.61 2.54 18.10
N LEU A 206 -26.74 2.20 17.47
CA LEU A 206 -26.81 1.43 16.26
C LEU A 206 -27.58 2.20 15.19
N LEU A 207 -27.01 2.32 14.01
CA LEU A 207 -27.66 2.83 12.81
C LEU A 207 -28.09 1.64 11.95
N VAL A 208 -29.41 1.43 11.86
CA VAL A 208 -30.00 0.32 11.11
C VAL A 208 -30.62 0.86 9.83
N SER A 209 -30.13 0.43 8.67
CA SER A 209 -30.75 0.75 7.39
C SER A 209 -31.59 -0.41 6.86
N GLN A 210 -32.66 -0.07 6.14
CA GLN A 210 -33.37 -1.02 5.30
C GLN A 210 -32.56 -1.32 4.02
N ASP A 211 -32.64 -2.55 3.51
CA ASP A 211 -32.10 -2.88 2.19
C ASP A 211 -32.83 -2.13 1.05
N GLY A 212 -32.46 -2.47 -0.19
CA GLY A 212 -33.08 -1.89 -1.39
C GLY A 212 -34.55 -2.24 -1.60
N THR A 213 -35.15 -3.08 -0.75
CA THR A 213 -36.57 -3.49 -0.83
C THR A 213 -37.40 -2.85 0.28
N GLY A 214 -36.85 -2.69 1.48
CA GLY A 214 -37.59 -2.18 2.64
C GLY A 214 -38.46 -3.24 3.32
N GLY A 215 -39.17 -2.81 4.37
CA GLY A 215 -40.13 -3.64 5.10
C GLY A 215 -39.53 -4.73 6.00
N ARG A 216 -38.22 -4.70 6.28
CA ARG A 216 -37.57 -5.66 7.19
C ARG A 216 -37.87 -5.32 8.62
N THR A 217 -38.19 -6.34 9.41
CA THR A 217 -38.59 -6.18 10.81
C THR A 217 -37.50 -6.73 11.73
N PRO A 218 -36.92 -5.90 12.62
CA PRO A 218 -36.01 -6.38 13.63
C PRO A 218 -36.78 -7.03 14.80
N THR A 219 -36.23 -8.12 15.31
CA THR A 219 -36.59 -8.65 16.64
C THR A 219 -35.53 -8.21 17.64
N ILE A 220 -35.92 -7.51 18.70
CA ILE A 220 -34.97 -7.02 19.70
C ILE A 220 -34.83 -8.03 20.84
N ASN A 221 -33.60 -8.49 21.06
CA ASN A 221 -33.26 -9.39 22.15
C ASN A 221 -32.20 -8.77 23.06
N PHE A 222 -32.21 -9.21 24.31
CA PHE A 222 -31.20 -8.94 25.32
C PHE A 222 -30.65 -10.28 25.82
N ASN A 223 -29.38 -10.55 25.54
CA ASN A 223 -28.70 -11.81 25.88
C ASN A 223 -29.52 -13.04 25.41
N SER A 224 -29.91 -13.00 24.13
CA SER A 224 -30.73 -14.00 23.44
C SER A 224 -32.16 -14.19 23.98
N LEU A 225 -32.64 -13.27 24.82
CA LEU A 225 -33.99 -13.30 25.41
C LEU A 225 -34.77 -12.02 25.10
N ALA A 226 -36.08 -12.14 24.87
CA ALA A 226 -36.98 -10.98 24.69
C ALA A 226 -37.48 -10.40 26.03
N THR A 227 -36.71 -10.55 27.11
CA THR A 227 -37.11 -10.15 28.48
C THR A 227 -36.13 -9.13 29.05
N ASN A 228 -36.54 -8.38 30.08
CA ASN A 228 -35.75 -7.31 30.70
C ASN A 228 -35.44 -6.13 29.77
N ILE A 229 -36.26 -5.95 28.73
CA ILE A 229 -36.19 -4.84 27.78
C ILE A 229 -37.30 -3.84 28.13
N THR A 230 -36.93 -2.56 28.25
CA THR A 230 -37.88 -1.45 28.45
C THR A 230 -37.79 -0.50 27.26
N GLU A 231 -38.86 -0.40 26.49
CA GLU A 231 -38.98 0.59 25.42
C GLU A 231 -39.31 1.95 26.03
N MET A 232 -38.50 2.96 25.68
CA MET A 232 -38.63 4.30 26.24
C MET A 232 -39.47 5.24 25.36
N ASN A 233 -39.75 4.84 24.13
CA ASN A 233 -40.60 5.56 23.20
C ASN A 233 -41.36 4.61 22.26
N THR A 234 -42.22 5.17 21.41
CA THR A 234 -42.98 4.40 20.42
C THR A 234 -42.06 3.71 19.44
N VAL A 235 -42.28 2.41 19.25
CA VAL A 235 -41.53 1.60 18.28
C VAL A 235 -41.86 2.04 16.85
N PRO A 236 -40.86 2.20 15.97
CA PRO A 236 -41.08 2.43 14.54
C PRO A 236 -41.91 1.34 13.88
N THR A 237 -42.66 1.69 12.83
CA THR A 237 -43.40 0.71 12.03
C THR A 237 -42.48 0.07 10.99
N TRP A 238 -41.62 -0.85 11.44
CA TRP A 238 -40.57 -1.47 10.63
C TRP A 238 -41.06 -2.14 9.34
N THR A 239 -42.14 -2.93 9.42
CA THR A 239 -42.70 -3.69 8.27
C THR A 239 -43.17 -2.80 7.12
N GLY A 240 -43.38 -1.50 7.36
CA GLY A 240 -43.79 -0.51 6.36
C GLY A 240 -42.70 0.49 5.97
N GLN A 241 -41.48 0.36 6.48
CA GLN A 241 -40.40 1.31 6.18
C GLN A 241 -39.95 1.19 4.72
N ALA A 242 -39.73 2.34 4.08
CA ALA A 242 -39.24 2.41 2.71
C ALA A 242 -37.80 1.86 2.61
N ALA A 243 -37.41 1.43 1.41
CA ALA A 243 -36.04 1.05 1.11
C ALA A 243 -35.05 2.15 1.54
N SER A 244 -33.88 1.75 2.03
CA SER A 244 -32.82 2.65 2.51
C SER A 244 -33.19 3.58 3.66
N THR A 245 -34.35 3.43 4.30
CA THR A 245 -34.70 4.19 5.51
C THR A 245 -33.67 3.91 6.61
N LEU A 246 -33.15 4.96 7.23
CA LEU A 246 -32.21 4.86 8.34
C LEU A 246 -32.92 5.05 9.67
N THR A 247 -32.80 4.08 10.56
CA THR A 247 -33.32 4.16 11.93
C THR A 247 -32.18 4.09 12.91
N ARG A 248 -32.09 5.09 13.78
CA ARG A 248 -31.20 5.09 14.93
C ARG A 248 -31.86 4.31 16.06
N VAL A 249 -31.18 3.27 16.51
CA VAL A 249 -31.55 2.43 17.65
C VAL A 249 -30.50 2.67 18.74
N ALA A 250 -30.94 3.14 19.89
CA ALA A 250 -30.05 3.44 20.99
C ALA A 250 -30.49 2.69 22.23
N ALA A 251 -29.52 2.09 22.94
CA ALA A 251 -29.79 1.23 24.09
C ALA A 251 -28.88 1.60 25.26
N GLU A 252 -29.46 1.72 26.46
CA GLU A 252 -28.74 1.71 27.73
C GLU A 252 -28.82 0.31 28.33
N VAL A 253 -27.66 -0.31 28.49
CA VAL A 253 -27.52 -1.66 29.03
C VAL A 253 -26.88 -1.61 30.41
N GLU A 254 -27.52 -2.23 31.40
CA GLU A 254 -26.99 -2.45 32.75
C GLU A 254 -26.99 -3.97 33.03
N THR A 255 -26.39 -4.38 34.14
CA THR A 255 -26.42 -5.80 34.55
C THR A 255 -27.87 -6.29 34.69
N GLY A 256 -28.28 -7.16 33.75
CA GLY A 256 -29.57 -7.85 33.76
C GLY A 256 -30.77 -7.08 33.20
N LYS A 257 -30.58 -5.88 32.62
CA LYS A 257 -31.68 -5.11 32.01
C LYS A 257 -31.20 -4.16 30.91
N MET A 258 -32.09 -3.83 29.99
CA MET A 258 -31.86 -2.89 28.90
C MET A 258 -33.02 -1.88 28.78
N ARG A 259 -32.68 -0.63 28.49
CA ARG A 259 -33.62 0.40 28.03
C ARG A 259 -33.29 0.74 26.59
N ILE A 260 -34.28 0.90 25.73
CA ILE A 260 -34.09 1.13 24.30
C ILE A 260 -34.99 2.24 23.79
N TRP A 261 -34.49 3.03 22.84
CA TRP A 261 -35.26 4.05 22.13
C TRP A 261 -34.86 4.15 20.66
N TYR A 262 -35.79 4.67 19.87
CA TYR A 262 -35.69 4.71 18.42
C TYR A 262 -35.86 6.12 17.85
N GLU A 263 -35.17 6.42 16.76
CA GLU A 263 -35.35 7.66 16.01
C GLU A 263 -35.13 7.41 14.52
N GLU A 264 -36.16 7.65 13.70
CA GLU A 264 -36.00 7.62 12.24
C GLU A 264 -35.22 8.87 11.81
N VAL A 265 -34.11 8.65 11.12
CA VAL A 265 -33.25 9.72 10.61
C VAL A 265 -33.70 9.99 9.18
N ALA A 266 -34.33 11.14 8.97
CA ALA A 266 -34.87 11.57 7.67
C ALA A 266 -33.77 11.79 6.61
#